data_AF-A0A6N7QCJ8-F1
#
_entry.id   AF-A0A6N7QCJ8-F1
#
_cell.length_a   1.000
_cell.length_b   1.000
_cell.length_c   1.000
_cell.angle_alpha   90.00
_cell.angle_beta   90.00
_cell.angle_gamma   90.00
#
_symmetry.space_group_name_H-M   'P 1'
#
loop_
_entity.id
_entity.type
_entity.pdbx_description
1 polymer ?
#
loop_
_entity_poly.entity_id
_entity_poly.type
_entity_poly.pdbx_seq_one_letter_code
_entity_poly.pdbx_strand_id
1 'polypeptide(L)'
;MPGKTIHTLITWIPDSANDGEREAKRLNARFSAYSNVIDGRKLTSSALDGYMSLIVVGHRSELLKSGVLGSLTTLVRGSQCPWVVLANCASGTATQQGTLGDNELWEPAQKLANDLKIRVSGTTRALTFDEVGQGTAFALALGEVLIRSNPPGTSGLWKDFHPQDGIEQITQGLRNL
;
A
#
# COMPACT_ATOMS: atom_id res chain seq x y z
N MET A 1 -30.49 5.55 11.57
CA MET A 1 -29.03 5.77 11.53
C MET A 1 -28.63 5.79 10.06
N PRO A 2 -27.90 6.80 9.56
CA PRO A 2 -27.36 6.76 8.20
C PRO A 2 -26.45 5.54 8.08
N GLY A 3 -26.60 4.75 7.01
CA GLY A 3 -25.74 3.60 6.77
C GLY A 3 -24.29 4.06 6.64
N LYS A 4 -23.39 3.54 7.48
CA LYS A 4 -21.95 3.80 7.34
C LYS A 4 -21.50 3.27 5.99
N THR A 5 -20.91 4.12 5.16
CA THR A 5 -20.36 3.71 3.87
C THR A 5 -18.96 3.15 4.10
N ILE A 6 -18.71 1.92 3.65
CA ILE A 6 -17.39 1.29 3.77
C ILE A 6 -16.53 1.80 2.62
N HIS A 7 -15.46 2.52 2.94
CA HIS A 7 -14.63 3.19 1.94
C HIS A 7 -13.30 2.49 1.67
N THR A 8 -12.93 1.49 2.47
CA THR A 8 -11.60 0.87 2.41
C THR A 8 -11.68 -0.64 2.23
N LEU A 9 -10.90 -1.15 1.28
CA LEU A 9 -10.67 -2.59 1.11
C LEU A 9 -9.27 -2.94 1.61
N ILE A 10 -9.17 -3.96 2.45
CA ILE A 10 -7.92 -4.51 2.97
C ILE A 10 -7.67 -5.85 2.30
N THR A 11 -6.46 -6.05 1.81
CA THR A 11 -5.97 -7.30 1.25
C THR A 11 -4.55 -7.56 1.74
N TRP A 12 -4.03 -8.75 1.48
CA TRP A 12 -2.63 -9.08 1.67
C TRP A 12 -1.99 -9.59 0.37
N ILE A 13 -0.67 -9.59 0.33
CA ILE A 13 0.07 -10.23 -0.76
C ILE A 13 -0.14 -11.75 -0.64
N PRO A 14 -0.55 -12.47 -1.72
CA PRO A 14 -0.92 -13.89 -1.65
C PRO A 14 0.09 -14.85 -1.01
N ASP A 15 1.38 -14.48 -1.03
CA ASP A 15 2.48 -15.24 -0.45
C ASP A 15 2.67 -14.98 1.05
N SER A 16 2.10 -13.89 1.59
CA SER A 16 2.13 -13.52 3.02
C SER A 16 1.04 -14.23 3.85
N ALA A 17 0.56 -15.40 3.42
CA ALA A 17 -0.68 -16.00 3.91
C ALA A 17 -0.71 -16.28 5.43
N ASN A 18 0.42 -16.28 6.13
CA ASN A 18 0.43 -16.47 7.59
C ASN A 18 0.47 -15.14 8.35
N ASP A 19 1.40 -14.24 8.04
CA ASP A 19 1.56 -12.99 8.80
C ASP A 19 0.73 -11.84 8.20
N GLY A 20 0.80 -11.65 6.87
CA GLY A 20 0.06 -10.59 6.19
C GLY A 20 -1.46 -10.78 6.29
N GLU A 21 -1.94 -12.01 6.13
CA GLU A 21 -3.35 -12.35 6.32
C GLU A 21 -3.81 -12.08 7.75
N ARG A 22 -3.03 -12.54 8.74
CA ARG A 22 -3.36 -12.38 10.16
C ARG A 22 -3.48 -10.91 10.54
N GLU A 23 -2.53 -10.07 10.14
CA GLU A 23 -2.56 -8.65 10.49
C GLU A 23 -3.59 -7.87 9.67
N ALA A 24 -3.84 -8.22 8.41
CA ALA A 24 -4.93 -7.65 7.62
C ALA A 24 -6.30 -7.91 8.29
N LYS A 25 -6.53 -9.15 8.75
CA LYS A 25 -7.76 -9.53 9.46
C LYS A 25 -7.86 -8.84 10.82
N ARG A 26 -6.77 -8.68 11.56
CA ARG A 26 -6.76 -7.93 12.84
C ARG A 26 -7.07 -6.45 12.63
N LEU A 27 -6.46 -5.82 11.63
CA LEU A 27 -6.76 -4.44 11.24
C LEU A 27 -8.24 -4.28 10.88
N ASN A 28 -8.78 -5.19 10.06
CA ASN A 28 -10.21 -5.19 9.74
C ASN A 28 -11.08 -5.38 10.98
N ALA A 29 -10.75 -6.31 11.88
CA ALA A 29 -11.52 -6.52 13.11
C ALA A 29 -11.59 -5.25 13.98
N ARG A 30 -10.53 -4.44 13.97
CA ARG A 30 -10.50 -3.14 14.67
C ARG A 30 -11.35 -2.06 13.99
N PHE A 31 -11.42 -2.08 12.66
CA PHE A 31 -12.13 -1.10 11.83
C PHE A 31 -13.23 -1.74 10.97
N SER A 32 -13.96 -2.71 11.52
CA SER A 32 -14.90 -3.55 10.75
C SER A 32 -16.10 -2.77 10.23
N ALA A 33 -16.43 -1.65 10.87
CA ALA A 33 -17.47 -0.73 10.42
C ALA A 33 -17.03 0.18 9.26
N TYR A 34 -15.74 0.20 8.90
CA TYR A 34 -15.14 1.16 7.96
C TYR A 34 -14.29 0.50 6.88
N SER A 35 -14.08 -0.82 6.98
CA SER A 35 -13.28 -1.58 6.03
C SER A 35 -13.87 -2.96 5.77
N ASN A 36 -13.62 -3.47 4.57
CA ASN A 36 -13.80 -4.88 4.24
C ASN A 36 -12.44 -5.54 4.04
N VAL A 37 -12.40 -6.87 4.19
CA VAL A 37 -11.20 -7.67 3.97
C VAL A 37 -11.47 -8.74 2.91
N ILE A 38 -10.55 -8.89 1.98
CA ILE A 38 -10.62 -9.90 0.92
C ILE A 38 -9.29 -10.64 0.80
N ASP A 39 -9.37 -11.92 0.45
CA ASP A 39 -8.21 -12.73 0.10
C ASP A 39 -7.55 -12.16 -1.15
N GLY A 40 -6.23 -11.93 -1.09
CA GLY A 40 -5.45 -11.39 -2.21
C GLY A 40 -5.51 -12.26 -3.47
N ARG A 41 -5.78 -13.57 -3.34
CA ARG A 41 -5.98 -14.48 -4.49
C ARG A 41 -7.35 -14.33 -5.15
N LYS A 42 -8.31 -13.76 -4.43
CA LYS A 42 -9.68 -13.51 -4.90
C LYS A 42 -9.90 -12.03 -5.26
N LEU A 43 -8.88 -11.20 -5.11
CA LEU A 43 -8.92 -9.80 -5.47
C LEU A 43 -9.09 -9.66 -6.98
N THR A 44 -10.15 -8.98 -7.40
CA THR A 44 -10.46 -8.68 -8.80
C THR A 44 -10.68 -7.18 -8.94
N SER A 45 -10.52 -6.62 -10.13
CA SER A 45 -10.78 -5.19 -10.37
C SER A 45 -12.18 -4.77 -9.93
N SER A 46 -13.20 -5.58 -10.23
CA SER A 46 -14.58 -5.36 -9.80
C SER A 46 -14.78 -5.40 -8.28
N ALA A 47 -13.95 -6.14 -7.55
CA ALA A 47 -14.01 -6.16 -6.09
C ALA A 47 -13.42 -4.87 -5.46
N LEU A 48 -12.56 -4.13 -6.20
CA LEU A 48 -12.07 -2.83 -5.77
C LEU A 48 -13.03 -1.68 -6.12
N ASP A 49 -13.97 -1.91 -7.05
CA ASP A 49 -14.90 -0.87 -7.45
C ASP A 49 -15.79 -0.44 -6.27
N GLY A 50 -15.93 0.88 -6.11
CA GLY A 50 -16.66 1.49 -5.00
C GLY A 50 -15.84 1.75 -3.73
N TYR A 51 -14.58 1.29 -3.66
CA TYR A 51 -13.68 1.64 -2.56
C TYR A 51 -12.82 2.86 -2.91
N MET A 52 -12.64 3.74 -1.92
CA MET A 52 -11.77 4.91 -2.03
C MET A 52 -10.30 4.58 -1.77
N SER A 53 -10.03 3.48 -1.05
CA SER A 53 -8.67 3.05 -0.76
C SER A 53 -8.52 1.54 -0.72
N LEU A 54 -7.38 1.07 -1.24
CA LEU A 54 -6.90 -0.30 -1.10
C LEU A 54 -5.69 -0.33 -0.17
N ILE A 55 -5.78 -1.04 0.95
CA ILE A 55 -4.64 -1.33 1.83
C ILE A 55 -4.10 -2.71 1.50
N VAL A 56 -2.83 -2.79 1.11
CA VAL A 56 -2.13 -4.04 0.78
C VAL A 56 -1.11 -4.35 1.88
N VAL A 57 -1.37 -5.38 2.67
CA VAL A 57 -0.52 -5.83 3.78
C VAL A 57 0.44 -6.94 3.34
N GLY A 58 1.71 -6.87 3.76
CA GLY A 58 2.67 -7.95 3.51
C GLY A 58 4.12 -7.52 3.72
N HIS A 59 5.06 -8.32 3.24
CA HIS A 59 6.47 -7.96 3.24
C HIS A 59 6.90 -7.29 1.94
N ARG A 60 7.95 -6.47 2.04
CA ARG A 60 8.60 -5.86 0.88
C ARG A 60 9.16 -6.90 -0.07
N SER A 61 9.85 -7.90 0.46
CA SER A 61 10.43 -8.99 -0.33
C SER A 61 9.38 -9.72 -1.17
N GLU A 62 8.15 -9.83 -0.67
CA GLU A 62 7.03 -10.44 -1.38
C GLU A 62 6.43 -9.50 -2.43
N LEU A 63 6.34 -8.20 -2.13
CA LEU A 63 5.91 -7.18 -3.10
C LEU A 63 6.84 -7.17 -4.32
N LEU A 64 8.14 -7.31 -4.08
CA LEU A 64 9.19 -7.27 -5.11
C LEU A 64 9.37 -8.60 -5.84
N LYS A 65 8.68 -9.68 -5.43
CA LYS A 65 8.68 -10.92 -6.22
C LYS A 65 8.13 -10.63 -7.61
N SER A 66 8.73 -11.31 -8.60
CA SER A 66 8.34 -11.17 -10.00
C SER A 66 6.82 -11.33 -10.18
N GLY A 67 6.21 -10.38 -10.89
CA GLY A 67 4.79 -10.41 -11.24
C GLY A 67 3.82 -9.83 -10.20
N VAL A 68 4.18 -9.67 -8.92
CA VAL A 68 3.24 -9.18 -7.89
C VAL A 68 2.85 -7.72 -8.15
N LEU A 69 3.83 -6.82 -8.31
CA LEU A 69 3.56 -5.42 -8.65
C LEU A 69 2.81 -5.27 -9.98
N GLY A 70 3.15 -6.07 -11.00
CA GLY A 70 2.46 -6.05 -12.29
C GLY A 70 1.00 -6.51 -12.19
N SER A 71 0.74 -7.54 -11.38
CA SER A 71 -0.62 -8.03 -11.11
C SER A 71 -1.44 -6.99 -10.35
N LEU A 72 -0.86 -6.38 -9.31
CA LEU A 72 -1.50 -5.28 -8.58
C LEU A 72 -1.81 -4.09 -9.50
N THR A 73 -0.86 -3.74 -10.38
CA THR A 73 -1.03 -2.66 -11.36
C THR A 73 -2.21 -2.95 -12.28
N THR A 74 -2.28 -4.17 -12.83
CA THR A 74 -3.36 -4.60 -13.73
C THR A 74 -4.72 -4.57 -13.03
N LEU A 75 -4.78 -5.08 -11.80
CA LEU A 75 -5.99 -5.09 -10.98
C LEU A 75 -6.51 -3.67 -10.71
N VAL A 76 -5.63 -2.77 -10.26
CA VAL A 76 -6.02 -1.42 -9.87
C VAL A 76 -6.35 -0.54 -11.08
N ARG A 77 -5.63 -0.66 -12.21
CA ARG A 77 -5.97 0.05 -13.46
C ARG A 77 -7.36 -0.30 -13.98
N GLY A 78 -7.82 -1.53 -13.75
CA GLY A 78 -9.16 -1.98 -14.11
C GLY A 78 -10.26 -1.49 -13.16
N SER A 79 -9.92 -0.75 -12.10
CA SER A 79 -10.86 -0.28 -11.07
C SER A 79 -10.90 1.24 -11.00
N GLN A 80 -11.88 1.80 -10.30
CA GLN A 80 -11.95 3.24 -9.99
C GLN A 80 -11.25 3.64 -8.67
N CYS A 81 -10.48 2.75 -8.05
CA CYS A 81 -9.83 3.02 -6.76
C CYS A 81 -8.73 4.09 -6.90
N PRO A 82 -8.87 5.27 -6.25
CA PRO A 82 -7.96 6.41 -6.46
C PRO A 82 -6.72 6.37 -5.56
N TRP A 83 -6.62 5.42 -4.63
CA TRP A 83 -5.56 5.41 -3.64
C TRP A 83 -5.17 4.01 -3.19
N VAL A 84 -3.88 3.70 -3.31
CA VAL A 84 -3.29 2.46 -2.77
C VAL A 84 -2.39 2.78 -1.59
N VAL A 85 -2.53 2.02 -0.51
CA VAL A 85 -1.66 2.07 0.67
C VAL A 85 -0.89 0.77 0.77
N LEU A 86 0.42 0.85 0.56
CA LEU A 86 1.35 -0.28 0.70
C LEU A 86 1.78 -0.41 2.17
N ALA A 87 1.04 -1.19 2.94
CA ALA A 87 1.32 -1.53 4.33
C ALA A 87 2.35 -2.67 4.41
N ASN A 88 3.53 -2.40 3.87
CA ASN A 88 4.69 -3.28 3.84
C ASN A 88 5.94 -2.48 4.17
N CYS A 89 7.01 -3.15 4.58
CA CYS A 89 8.23 -2.49 5.06
C CYS A 89 8.90 -1.65 3.97
N ALA A 90 9.25 -0.40 4.29
CA ALA A 90 10.10 0.46 3.49
C ALA A 90 9.69 0.65 2.01
N SER A 91 8.45 0.40 1.58
CA SER A 91 8.05 0.55 0.15
C SER A 91 8.11 1.96 -0.42
N GLY A 92 8.24 2.95 0.45
CA GLY A 92 8.52 4.34 0.12
C GLY A 92 10.01 4.70 0.14
N THR A 93 10.91 3.71 0.16
CA THR A 93 12.35 3.90 -0.06
C THR A 93 12.84 3.03 -1.21
N ALA A 94 13.81 3.57 -1.95
CA ALA A 94 14.59 2.83 -2.93
C ALA A 94 15.74 2.18 -2.19
N THR A 95 16.00 0.92 -2.50
CA THR A 95 17.13 0.19 -1.95
C THR A 95 18.32 0.30 -2.90
N GLN A 96 19.47 0.70 -2.37
CA GLN A 96 20.75 0.68 -3.07
C GLN A 96 21.59 -0.46 -2.48
N GLN A 97 21.71 -1.57 -3.20
CA GLN A 97 22.41 -2.77 -2.72
C GLN A 97 23.60 -3.10 -3.62
N GLY A 98 24.76 -2.54 -3.33
CA GLY A 98 26.01 -2.98 -3.96
C GLY A 98 26.21 -2.42 -5.37
N THR A 99 26.12 -3.25 -6.41
CA THR A 99 26.46 -2.83 -7.77
C THR A 99 25.31 -2.08 -8.46
N LEU A 100 25.62 -1.26 -9.47
CA LEU A 100 24.65 -0.46 -10.23
C LEU A 100 23.41 -1.25 -10.72
N GLY A 101 23.56 -2.55 -11.00
CA GLY A 101 22.47 -3.42 -11.48
C GLY A 101 21.46 -3.84 -10.41
N ASP A 102 21.84 -3.74 -9.14
CA ASP A 102 21.04 -4.15 -7.99
C ASP A 102 20.33 -2.95 -7.32
N ASN A 103 20.63 -1.73 -7.78
CA ASN A 103 19.99 -0.51 -7.29
C ASN A 103 18.57 -0.39 -7.85
N GLU A 104 17.63 -0.08 -6.97
CA GLU A 104 16.30 0.30 -7.39
C GLU A 104 16.28 1.74 -7.90
N LEU A 105 15.99 1.90 -9.18
CA LEU A 105 15.86 3.21 -9.82
C LEU A 105 14.72 4.05 -9.19
N TRP A 106 13.67 3.40 -8.68
CA TRP A 106 12.51 4.06 -8.07
C TRP A 106 12.05 3.30 -6.83
N GLU A 107 11.48 4.03 -5.86
CA GLU A 107 10.80 3.38 -4.75
C GLU A 107 9.60 2.57 -5.28
N PRO A 108 9.30 1.39 -4.72
CA PRO A 108 8.18 0.57 -5.19
C PRO A 108 6.84 1.32 -5.23
N ALA A 109 6.59 2.17 -4.24
CA ALA A 109 5.40 3.02 -4.19
C ALA A 109 5.38 4.09 -5.29
N GLN A 110 6.51 4.75 -5.58
CA GLN A 110 6.60 5.76 -6.65
C GLN A 110 6.43 5.13 -8.03
N LYS A 111 7.05 3.96 -8.27
CA LYS A 111 6.86 3.19 -9.50
C LYS A 111 5.37 2.88 -9.71
N LEU A 112 4.71 2.36 -8.68
CA LEU A 112 3.29 2.04 -8.73
C LEU A 112 2.42 3.29 -8.96
N ALA A 113 2.73 4.42 -8.33
CA ALA A 113 2.01 5.69 -8.56
C ALA A 113 2.13 6.16 -10.01
N ASN A 114 3.33 6.05 -10.60
CA ASN A 114 3.59 6.42 -11.98
C ASN A 114 2.89 5.49 -12.98
N ASP A 115 2.86 4.19 -12.69
CA ASP A 115 2.18 3.18 -13.51
C ASP A 115 0.66 3.32 -13.44
N LEU A 116 0.10 3.59 -12.25
CA LEU A 116 -1.33 3.67 -12.04
C LEU A 116 -1.92 5.05 -12.35
N LYS A 117 -1.10 6.12 -12.35
CA LYS A 117 -1.55 7.52 -12.38
C LYS A 117 -2.48 7.89 -11.21
N ILE A 118 -2.23 7.30 -10.04
CA ILE A 118 -2.97 7.58 -8.80
C ILE A 118 -2.02 7.84 -7.63
N ARG A 119 -2.57 8.24 -6.49
CA ARG A 119 -1.79 8.36 -5.24
C ARG A 119 -1.44 6.97 -4.71
N VAL A 120 -0.19 6.78 -4.30
CA VAL A 120 0.25 5.60 -3.57
C VAL A 120 0.95 6.03 -2.28
N SER A 121 0.60 5.44 -1.15
CA SER A 121 1.32 5.64 0.11
C SER A 121 2.20 4.43 0.38
N GLY A 122 3.47 4.65 0.70
CA GLY A 122 4.41 3.61 1.12
C GLY A 122 5.07 3.95 2.44
N THR A 123 5.64 2.97 3.11
CA THR A 123 6.35 3.22 4.37
C THR A 123 7.82 3.55 4.14
N THR A 124 8.41 4.40 4.97
CA THR A 124 9.82 4.82 4.88
C THR A 124 10.77 4.00 5.75
N ARG A 125 10.21 3.19 6.66
CA ARG A 125 10.92 2.32 7.61
C ARG A 125 10.24 0.96 7.68
N ALA A 126 10.81 0.05 8.48
CA ALA A 126 10.13 -1.17 8.85
C ALA A 126 8.79 -0.83 9.52
N LEU A 127 7.71 -1.40 9.00
CA LEU A 127 6.37 -1.37 9.58
C LEU A 127 6.21 -2.67 10.35
N THR A 128 5.97 -2.59 11.66
CA THR A 128 5.81 -3.81 12.45
C THR A 128 4.41 -4.39 12.24
N PHE A 129 4.30 -5.70 12.37
CA PHE A 129 3.00 -6.37 12.29
C PHE A 129 2.04 -5.93 13.38
N ASP A 130 2.55 -5.65 14.59
CA ASP A 130 1.75 -5.07 15.67
C ASP A 130 1.23 -3.67 15.31
N GLU A 131 2.02 -2.83 14.63
CA GLU A 131 1.57 -1.51 14.15
C GLU A 131 0.40 -1.61 13.16
N VAL A 132 0.36 -2.68 12.36
CA VAL A 132 -0.75 -2.97 11.44
C VAL A 132 -1.94 -3.57 12.18
N GLY A 133 -1.74 -4.68 12.89
CA GLY A 133 -2.81 -5.45 13.53
C GLY A 133 -3.53 -4.69 14.64
N GLN A 134 -2.80 -3.88 15.42
CA GLN A 134 -3.39 -2.99 16.43
C GLN A 134 -4.00 -1.72 15.81
N GLY A 135 -3.72 -1.46 14.53
CA GLY A 135 -4.20 -0.29 13.82
C GLY A 135 -3.52 1.01 14.23
N THR A 136 -2.37 0.98 14.91
CA THR A 136 -1.68 2.21 15.34
C THR A 136 -1.07 2.97 14.17
N ALA A 137 -0.77 2.27 13.06
CA ALA A 137 -0.36 2.90 11.80
C ALA A 137 -1.54 3.42 10.95
N PHE A 138 -2.77 3.45 11.49
CA PHE A 138 -3.98 3.86 10.79
C PHE A 138 -4.88 4.72 11.67
N ALA A 139 -5.74 5.53 11.06
CA ALA A 139 -6.71 6.37 11.75
C ALA A 139 -7.98 6.56 10.90
N LEU A 140 -9.05 7.04 11.50
CA LEU A 140 -10.27 7.42 10.77
C LEU A 140 -10.24 8.92 10.48
N ALA A 141 -10.15 9.29 9.21
CA ALA A 141 -10.38 10.65 8.76
C ALA A 141 -11.90 10.93 8.76
N LEU A 142 -12.29 12.07 9.33
CA LEU A 142 -13.68 12.50 9.47
C LEU A 142 -14.59 11.46 10.16
N GLY A 143 -14.00 10.52 10.92
CA GLY A 143 -14.73 9.45 11.60
C GLY A 143 -15.20 8.30 10.71
N GLU A 144 -14.93 8.31 9.39
CA GLU A 144 -15.52 7.35 8.44
C GLU A 144 -14.50 6.69 7.51
N VAL A 145 -13.43 7.39 7.12
CA VAL A 145 -12.48 6.90 6.11
C VAL A 145 -11.22 6.38 6.79
N LEU A 146 -10.91 5.09 6.62
CA LEU A 146 -9.67 4.52 7.14
C LEU A 146 -8.47 5.01 6.30
N ILE A 147 -7.58 5.75 6.97
CA ILE A 147 -6.39 6.35 6.37
C ILE A 147 -5.12 5.89 7.06
N ARG A 148 -4.00 5.94 6.34
CA ARG A 148 -2.65 5.76 6.90
C ARG A 148 -2.27 6.90 7.85
N SER A 149 -1.79 6.57 9.05
CA SER A 149 -1.39 7.53 10.09
C SER A 149 -0.09 7.08 10.76
N ASN A 150 0.70 8.04 11.28
CA ASN A 150 1.89 7.66 12.05
C ASN A 150 1.47 7.11 13.43
N PRO A 151 2.09 6.02 13.91
CA PRO A 151 1.90 5.53 15.26
C PRO A 151 2.23 6.60 16.31
N PRO A 152 1.56 6.56 17.49
CA PRO A 152 1.81 7.51 18.57
C PRO A 152 3.30 7.60 18.94
N GLY A 153 3.81 8.83 19.07
CA GLY A 153 5.22 9.06 19.41
C GLY A 153 6.21 8.80 18.27
N THR A 154 5.75 8.44 17.07
CA THR A 154 6.60 8.28 15.88
C THR A 154 6.20 9.29 14.80
N SER A 155 7.15 9.67 13.95
CA SER A 155 6.89 10.52 12.78
C SER A 155 7.56 9.94 11.54
N GLY A 156 7.04 10.33 10.38
CA GLY A 156 7.66 10.01 9.09
C GLY A 156 7.53 8.56 8.63
N LEU A 157 6.69 7.71 9.24
CA LEU A 157 6.48 6.32 8.79
C LEU A 157 5.97 6.29 7.35
N TRP A 158 5.06 7.20 6.99
CA TRP A 158 4.43 7.20 5.67
C TRP A 158 4.98 8.30 4.77
N LYS A 159 5.19 7.95 3.49
CA LYS A 159 5.43 8.87 2.40
C LYS A 159 4.34 8.68 1.35
N ASP A 160 3.75 9.79 0.89
CA ASP A 160 2.80 9.77 -0.21
C ASP A 160 3.53 10.07 -1.51
N PHE A 161 3.17 9.33 -2.53
CA PHE A 161 3.70 9.43 -3.88
C PHE A 161 2.55 9.81 -4.80
N HIS A 162 2.78 10.88 -5.57
CA HIS A 162 1.91 11.31 -6.64
C HIS A 162 2.55 10.93 -7.98
N PRO A 163 1.75 10.75 -9.04
CA PRO A 163 2.29 10.50 -10.37
C PRO A 163 3.21 11.65 -10.77
N GLN A 164 4.45 11.29 -11.10
CA GLN A 164 5.46 12.22 -11.59
C GLN A 164 5.30 12.45 -13.09
N ASP A 165 5.71 13.62 -13.54
CA ASP A 165 5.89 13.86 -14.98
C ASP A 165 7.12 13.11 -15.54
N GLY A 166 7.30 13.13 -16.86
CA GLY A 166 8.39 12.41 -17.51
C GLY A 166 9.79 12.91 -17.10
N ILE A 167 9.94 14.20 -16.82
CA ILE A 167 11.22 14.81 -16.45
C ILE A 167 11.59 14.43 -15.02
N GLU A 168 10.62 14.48 -14.11
CA GLU A 168 10.78 14.07 -12.71
C GLU A 168 11.18 12.59 -12.62
N GLN A 169 10.53 11.72 -13.40
CA GLN A 169 10.85 10.29 -13.44
C GLN A 169 12.28 10.01 -13.89
N ILE A 170 12.71 10.68 -14.96
CA ILE A 170 14.08 10.57 -15.49
C ILE A 170 15.09 11.10 -14.46
N THR A 171 14.81 12.29 -13.90
CA THR A 171 15.69 12.94 -12.91
C THR A 171 15.89 12.06 -11.68
N GLN A 172 14.82 11.42 -11.20
CA GLN A 172 14.92 10.49 -10.09
C GLN A 172 15.70 9.23 -10.45
N GLY A 173 15.44 8.63 -11.61
CA GLY A 173 16.17 7.45 -12.07
C GLY A 173 17.67 7.71 -12.14
N LEU A 174 18.08 8.88 -12.67
CA LEU A 174 19.48 9.30 -12.73
C LEU A 174 20.12 9.53 -11.35
N ARG A 175 19.35 9.99 -10.36
CA ARG A 175 19.86 10.17 -8.98
C ARG A 175 20.10 8.85 -8.25
N ASN A 176 19.37 7.81 -8.64
CA ASN A 176 19.40 6.50 -7.98
C ASN A 176 20.30 5.48 -8.69
N LEU A 177 20.80 5.80 -9.89
CA LEU A 177 21.93 5.14 -10.54
C LEU A 177 23.21 5.46 -9.76
#